data_AF-A0A0E3QI33-F1
#
_entry.id   AF-A0A0E3QI33-F1
#
_cell.length_a   1.000
_cell.length_b   1.000
_cell.length_c   1.000
_cell.angle_alpha   90.00
_cell.angle_beta   90.00
_cell.angle_gamma   90.00
#
_symmetry.space_group_name_H-M   'P 1'
#
loop_
_entity.id
_entity.type
_entity.pdbx_description
1 polymer ?
#
loop_
_entity_poly.entity_id
_entity_poly.type
_entity_poly.pdbx_seq_one_letter_code
_entity_poly.pdbx_strand_id
1 'polypeptide(L)' 'MLVKLQEDCRVADLRMSYYGITPEEFETLAKNAKDTVGGLFLCDRTELSMEDCIAIYKTSYK' A
#
# COMPACT_ATOMS: atom_id res chain seq x y z
N MET A 1 -19.22 -0.89 11.42
CA MET A 1 -19.70 -0.58 10.06
C MET A 1 -18.64 -0.92 9.02
N LEU A 2 -17.39 -0.44 9.14
CA LEU A 2 -16.30 -0.80 8.21
C LEU A 2 -15.94 -2.30 8.25
N VAL A 3 -15.67 -2.86 9.43
CA VAL A 3 -15.28 -4.28 9.58
C VAL A 3 -16.33 -5.22 8.96
N LYS A 4 -17.60 -5.04 9.32
CA LYS A 4 -18.71 -5.82 8.73
C LYS A 4 -18.77 -5.73 7.21
N LEU A 5 -18.58 -4.54 6.64
CA LEU A 5 -18.52 -4.38 5.18
C LEU A 5 -17.33 -5.13 4.57
N GLN A 6 -16.16 -5.08 5.21
CA GLN A 6 -14.98 -5.82 4.76
C GLN A 6 -15.19 -7.34 4.85
N GLU A 7 -15.85 -7.83 5.89
CA GLU A 7 -16.24 -9.25 6.04
C GLU A 7 -17.23 -9.67 4.95
N ASP A 8 -18.30 -8.91 4.74
CA ASP A 8 -19.34 -9.16 3.73
C ASP A 8 -18.73 -9.17 2.31
N CYS A 9 -17.75 -8.29 2.04
CA CYS A 9 -17.01 -8.25 0.78
C CYS A 9 -15.84 -9.24 0.72
N ARG A 10 -15.57 -10.01 1.78
CA ARG A 10 -14.46 -10.99 1.87
C ARG A 10 -13.06 -10.39 1.70
N VAL A 11 -12.88 -9.17 2.20
CA VAL A 11 -11.61 -8.43 2.15
C VAL A 11 -11.04 -8.09 3.53
N ALA A 12 -11.66 -8.58 4.61
CA ALA A 12 -11.24 -8.31 5.98
C ALA A 12 -9.79 -8.72 6.28
N ASP A 13 -9.32 -9.80 5.64
CA ASP A 13 -7.99 -10.38 5.85
C ASP A 13 -7.06 -10.20 4.63
N LEU A 14 -7.33 -9.23 3.75
CA LEU A 14 -6.44 -8.95 2.62
C LEU A 14 -5.09 -8.49 3.13
N ARG A 15 -4.04 -9.12 2.61
CA ARG A 15 -2.65 -8.80 2.89
C ARG A 15 -1.81 -8.98 1.64
N MET A 16 -0.80 -8.13 1.46
CA MET A 16 0.05 -8.20 0.27
C MET A 16 0.84 -9.51 0.18
N SER A 17 1.14 -10.16 1.30
CA SER A 17 1.82 -11.46 1.32
C SER A 17 1.06 -12.59 0.61
N TYR A 18 -0.25 -12.44 0.35
CA TYR A 18 -1.01 -13.41 -0.46
C TYR A 18 -0.69 -13.35 -1.96
N TYR A 19 -0.02 -12.32 -2.44
CA TYR A 19 0.19 -12.07 -3.87
C TYR A 19 1.63 -12.35 -4.33
N GLY A 20 2.44 -13.03 -3.52
CA GLY A 20 3.82 -13.38 -3.86
C GLY A 20 4.83 -12.23 -3.75
N ILE A 21 4.40 -11.07 -3.24
CA ILE A 21 5.28 -9.92 -2.98
C ILE A 21 6.24 -10.26 -1.84
N THR A 22 7.49 -9.84 -1.96
CA THR A 22 8.49 -9.99 -0.91
C THR A 22 8.89 -8.64 -0.29
N PRO A 23 9.30 -8.59 0.99
CA PRO A 23 9.69 -7.35 1.64
C PRO A 23 10.85 -6.61 0.96
N GLU A 24 11.71 -7.34 0.26
CA GLU A 24 12.83 -6.79 -0.51
C GLU A 24 12.37 -5.93 -1.69
N GLU A 25 11.12 -6.09 -2.16
CA GLU A 25 10.56 -5.36 -3.29
C GLU A 25 9.93 -4.01 -2.91
N PHE A 26 9.75 -3.72 -1.61
CA PHE A 26 8.98 -2.54 -1.18
C PHE A 26 9.57 -1.21 -1.65
N GLU A 27 10.90 -1.08 -1.65
CA GLU A 27 11.56 0.13 -2.17
C GLU A 27 11.33 0.28 -3.68
N THR A 28 11.47 -0.82 -4.44
CA THR A 28 11.19 -0.85 -5.87
C THR A 28 9.74 -0.48 -6.18
N LEU A 29 8.78 -1.00 -5.41
CA LEU A 29 7.36 -0.69 -5.55
C LEU A 29 7.04 0.77 -5.21
N ALA A 30 7.66 1.31 -4.15
CA ALA A 30 7.49 2.71 -3.75
C ALA A 30 8.05 3.67 -4.80
N LYS A 31 9.23 3.35 -5.34
CA LYS A 31 9.83 4.07 -6.46
C LYS A 31 8.94 4.02 -7.69
N ASN A 32 8.47 2.84 -8.09
CA ASN A 32 7.60 2.71 -9.25
C ASN A 32 6.30 3.52 -9.11
N ALA A 33 5.70 3.56 -7.92
CA ALA A 33 4.51 4.37 -7.65
C ALA A 33 4.78 5.87 -7.86
N LYS A 34 5.90 6.39 -7.33
CA LYS A 34 6.28 7.80 -7.52
C LYS A 34 6.67 8.12 -8.96
N ASP A 35 7.39 7.23 -9.64
CA ASP A 35 7.85 7.45 -11.02
C ASP A 35 6.70 7.38 -12.03
N THR A 36 5.74 6.46 -11.81
CA THR A 36 4.68 6.17 -12.80
C THR A 36 3.43 7.02 -12.58
N VAL A 37 3.05 7.24 -11.32
CA VAL A 37 1.82 7.94 -10.93
C VAL A 37 2.07 9.05 -9.92
N GLY A 38 3.29 9.61 -9.88
CA GLY A 38 3.70 10.64 -8.92
C GLY A 38 2.80 11.88 -8.88
N GLY A 39 2.18 12.25 -10.01
CA GLY A 39 1.22 13.35 -10.05
C GLY A 39 -0.01 13.13 -9.16
N LEU A 40 -0.41 11.88 -8.90
CA LEU A 40 -1.54 11.56 -8.02
C LEU A 40 -1.23 11.81 -6.55
N PHE A 41 0.04 11.80 -6.14
CA PHE A 41 0.43 12.11 -4.76
C PHE A 41 0.12 13.57 -4.38
N LEU A 42 -0.01 14.47 -5.36
CA LEU A 42 -0.42 15.86 -5.13
C LEU A 42 -1.89 15.97 -4.66
N CYS A 43 -2.68 14.91 -4.84
CA CYS A 43 -4.06 14.83 -4.36
C CYS A 43 -4.16 14.29 -2.93
N ASP A 44 -3.06 13.80 -2.35
CA ASP A 44 -3.06 13.32 -0.97
C ASP A 44 -3.19 14.48 0.01
N ARG A 45 -3.83 14.22 1.16
CA ARG A 45 -4.04 15.25 2.20
C ARG A 45 -2.74 15.73 2.83
N THR A 46 -1.69 14.92 2.72
CA THR A 46 -0.36 15.15 3.28
C THR A 46 0.67 14.65 2.29
N GLU A 47 1.81 15.34 2.21
CA GLU A 47 2.93 14.86 1.42
C GLU A 47 3.44 13.53 1.96
N LEU A 48 3.59 12.54 1.07
CA LEU A 48 4.16 11.24 1.40
C LEU A 48 5.60 11.17 0.91
N SER A 49 6.55 10.96 1.82
CA SER A 49 7.95 10.69 1.49
C SER A 49 8.11 9.29 0.87
N MET A 50 9.32 8.96 0.40
CA MET A 50 9.63 7.60 -0.06
C MET A 50 9.52 6.60 1.11
N GLU A 51 10.01 7.00 2.28
CA GLU A 51 10.02 6.22 3.51
C GLU A 51 8.59 5.93 3.98
N ASP A 52 7.69 6.90 3.86
CA ASP A 52 6.26 6.71 4.16
C ASP A 52 5.63 5.67 3.24
N CYS A 53 5.92 5.72 1.94
CA CYS A 53 5.43 4.74 0.98
C CYS A 53 5.92 3.33 1.30
N ILE A 54 7.21 3.18 1.62
CA ILE A 54 7.80 1.90 2.05
C ILE A 54 7.15 1.41 3.35
N ALA A 55 6.89 2.31 4.31
CA ALA A 55 6.25 1.96 5.57
C ALA A 55 4.79 1.50 5.39
N ILE A 56 4.05 2.09 4.44
CA ILE A 56 2.69 1.65 4.07
C ILE A 56 2.73 0.21 3.53
N TYR A 57 3.67 -0.12 2.64
CA TYR A 57 3.83 -1.49 2.15
C TYR A 57 4.18 -2.47 3.26
N LYS A 58 5.10 -2.12 4.16
CA LYS A 58 5.45 -2.93 5.33
C LYS A 58 4.24 -3.21 6.22
N THR A 59 3.41 -2.20 6.46
CA THR A 59 2.20 -2.31 7.28
C THR A 59 1.12 -3.16 6.61
N SER A 60 1.02 -3.08 5.28
CA SER A 60 0.03 -3.81 4.48
C SER A 60 0.42 -5.26 4.18
N TYR A 61 1.61 -5.70 4.64
CA TYR A 61 2.19 -6.98 4.23
C TYR A 61 1.57 -8.20 4.93
N LYS A 62 1.29 -8.13 6.23
CA LYS A 62 0.89 -9.28 7.05
C LYS A 62 -0.49 -9.14 7.64
#